data_AF-A0A3N5T4A8-F1
#
_entry.id   AF-A0A3N5T4A8-F1
#
_cell.length_a   1.000
_cell.length_b   1.000
_cell.length_c   1.000
_cell.angle_alpha   90.00
_cell.angle_beta   90.00
_cell.angle_gamma   90.00
#
_symmetry.space_group_name_H-M   'P 1'
#
loop_
_entity.id
_entity.type
_entity.pdbx_description
1 polymer ?
#
loop_
_entity_poly.entity_id
_entity_poly.type
_entity_poly.pdbx_seq_one_letter_code
_entity_poly.pdbx_strand_id
1 'polypeptide(L)' 'MLAENRLRKDETGDVEILKRFWKPPEMWKFEDLVHPILIYADLLATGNERNIETAKMIYDKYMLELIRED' A
#
# COMPACT_ATOMS: atom_id res chain seq x y z
N MET A 1 -7.77 -4.52 15.01
CA MET A 1 -6.69 -3.80 14.31
C MET A 1 -5.93 -2.77 15.16
N LEU A 2 -6.54 -1.70 15.71
CA LEU A 2 -5.78 -0.68 16.47
C LEU A 2 -5.40 -1.12 17.90
N ALA A 3 -6.35 -1.65 18.66
CA ALA A 3 -6.13 -2.09 20.03
C ALA A 3 -5.20 -3.33 20.13
N GLU A 4 -5.31 -4.25 19.17
CA GLU A 4 -4.47 -5.45 19.06
C GLU A 4 -2.99 -5.12 18.83
N ASN A 5 -2.71 -4.02 18.13
CA ASN A 5 -1.35 -3.50 17.90
C ASN A 5 -0.91 -2.48 18.97
N ARG A 6 -1.68 -2.31 20.06
CA ARG A 6 -1.41 -1.38 21.16
C ARG A 6 -1.23 0.08 20.73
N LEU A 7 -1.75 0.47 19.57
CA LEU A 7 -1.70 1.84 19.09
C LEU A 7 -2.66 2.69 19.95
N ARG A 8 -2.13 3.73 20.59
CA ARG A 8 -2.91 4.72 21.35
C ARG A 8 -2.79 6.08 20.67
N LYS A 9 -3.91 6.80 20.60
CA LYS A 9 -3.90 8.19 20.15
C LYS A 9 -3.19 9.03 21.19
N ASP A 10 -2.23 9.84 20.75
CA ASP A 10 -1.59 10.88 21.55
C ASP A 10 -2.19 12.21 21.12
N GLU A 11 -2.82 12.93 22.06
CA GLU A 11 -3.44 14.25 21.79
C GLU A 11 -2.41 15.32 21.40
N THR A 12 -1.13 15.08 21.73
CA THR A 12 0.00 15.97 21.46
C THR A 12 1.01 15.37 20.48
N GLY A 13 0.70 14.20 19.90
CA GLY A 13 1.59 13.53 18.96
C GLY A 13 1.73 14.31 17.65
N ASP A 14 2.92 14.23 17.06
CA ASP A 14 3.20 14.88 15.78
C ASP A 14 2.34 14.29 14.65
N VAL A 15 1.81 15.16 13.79
CA VAL A 15 1.05 14.79 12.60
C VAL A 15 1.89 15.06 11.36
N GLU A 16 2.21 14.01 10.61
CA GLU A 16 2.86 14.12 9.30
C GLU A 16 1.85 13.99 8.17
N ILE A 17 1.85 14.95 7.23
CA ILE A 17 1.04 14.91 6.01
C ILE A 17 1.96 14.65 4.83
N LEU A 18 1.83 13.47 4.24
CA LEU A 18 2.60 13.08 3.06
C LEU A 18 1.84 13.36 1.77
N LYS A 19 2.54 13.89 0.76
CA LYS A 19 1.99 13.98 -0.59
C LYS A 19 1.90 12.59 -1.19
N ARG A 20 0.70 12.22 -1.65
CA ARG A 20 0.48 11.00 -2.43
C ARG A 20 1.38 11.01 -3.67
N PHE A 21 2.21 9.99 -3.83
CA PHE A 21 3.10 9.85 -4.99
C PHE A 21 2.49 8.98 -6.10
N TRP A 22 1.47 8.16 -5.79
CA TRP A 22 0.73 7.40 -6.79
C TRP A 22 -0.45 8.21 -7.33
N LYS A 23 -0.69 8.11 -8.63
CA LYS A 23 -1.89 8.69 -9.24
C LYS A 23 -3.11 7.94 -8.70
N PRO A 24 -4.15 8.60 -8.16
CA PRO A 24 -5.44 7.95 -7.97
C PRO A 24 -5.92 7.54 -9.36
N PRO A 25 -6.06 6.25 -9.64
CA PRO A 25 -6.45 5.84 -10.98
C PRO A 25 -7.93 6.18 -11.16
N GLU A 26 -8.28 6.65 -12.36
CA GLU A 26 -9.66 6.61 -12.84
C GLU A 26 -10.19 5.15 -12.95
N MET A 27 -9.31 4.15 -12.79
CA MET A 27 -9.54 2.72 -13.07
C MET A 27 -9.30 1.73 -11.92
N TRP A 28 -9.05 2.16 -10.67
CA TRP A 28 -9.07 1.18 -9.58
C TRP A 28 -10.50 0.83 -9.21
N LYS A 29 -10.97 -0.28 -9.77
CA LYS A 29 -12.34 -0.78 -9.62
C LYS A 29 -12.74 -1.20 -8.19
N PHE A 30 -11.81 -1.14 -7.25
CA PHE A 30 -12.05 -1.54 -5.86
C PHE A 30 -11.88 -0.31 -4.96
N GLU A 31 -12.91 0.54 -4.91
CA GLU A 31 -12.90 1.79 -4.15
C GLU A 31 -12.59 1.58 -2.65
N ASP A 32 -12.98 0.43 -2.10
CA ASP A 32 -12.74 0.06 -0.70
C ASP A 32 -11.35 -0.54 -0.43
N LEU A 33 -10.52 -0.72 -1.47
CA LEU A 33 -9.16 -1.25 -1.33
C LEU A 33 -8.11 -0.18 -1.57
N VAL A 34 -7.05 -0.23 -0.76
CA VAL A 34 -5.84 0.57 -0.99
C VAL A 34 -5.23 0.25 -2.36
N HIS A 35 -4.55 1.24 -2.94
CA HIS A 35 -3.91 1.09 -4.25
C HIS A 35 -2.87 -0.05 -4.25
N PRO A 36 -2.74 -0.85 -5.31
CA PRO A 36 -1.81 -1.98 -5.39
C PRO A 36 -0.36 -1.66 -5.00
N ILE A 37 0.10 -0.45 -5.32
CA ILE A 37 1.45 0.03 -4.94
C ILE A 37 1.69 0.04 -3.44
N LEU A 38 0.66 0.33 -2.64
CA LEU A 38 0.75 0.34 -1.18
C LEU A 38 0.74 -1.08 -0.63
N ILE A 39 -0.10 -1.95 -1.18
CA ILE A 39 -0.14 -3.37 -0.79
C ILE A 39 1.21 -4.02 -1.08
N TYR A 40 1.78 -3.73 -2.25
CA TYR A 40 3.11 -4.19 -2.65
C TYR A 40 4.19 -3.74 -1.65
N ALA A 41 4.22 -2.44 -1.33
CA ALA A 41 5.21 -1.88 -0.41
C ALA A 41 5.09 -2.48 1.01
N ASP A 42 3.86 -2.63 1.51
CA ASP A 42 3.61 -3.19 2.83
C ASP A 42 4.07 -4.66 2.92
N LEU A 43 3.73 -5.48 1.92
CA LEU A 43 4.17 -6.87 1.85
C LEU A 43 5.70 -7.00 1.80
N LEU A 44 6.37 -6.17 0.98
CA LEU A 44 7.83 -6.16 0.91
C LEU A 44 8.48 -5.72 2.22
N ALA A 45 7.92 -4.72 2.90
CA ALA A 45 8.47 -4.19 4.15
C ALA A 45 8.51 -5.24 5.27
N THR A 46 7.66 -6.28 5.20
CA THR A 46 7.68 -7.38 6.18
C THR A 46 8.92 -8.26 6.10
N GLY A 47 9.64 -8.27 4.97
CA GLY A 47 10.81 -9.14 4.75
C GLY A 47 10.53 -10.65 4.75
N ASN A 48 9.26 -11.07 4.88
CA ASN A 48 8.87 -12.47 4.90
C ASN A 48 8.80 -13.04 3.47
N GLU A 49 9.41 -14.20 3.22
CA GLU A 49 9.48 -14.81 1.88
C GLU A 49 8.10 -15.00 1.22
N ARG A 50 7.09 -15.44 1.98
CA ARG A 50 5.72 -15.63 1.47
C ARG A 50 5.07 -14.30 1.09
N ASN A 51 5.32 -13.26 1.87
CA ASN A 51 4.81 -11.93 1.57
C ASN A 51 5.52 -11.33 0.35
N ILE A 52 6.83 -11.57 0.21
CA ILE A 52 7.60 -11.15 -0.96
C ILE A 52 7.09 -11.82 -2.23
N GLU A 53 6.78 -13.12 -2.20
CA GLU A 53 6.17 -13.83 -3.32
C GLU A 53 4.81 -13.20 -3.70
N THR A 54 3.96 -12.96 -2.69
CA THR A 54 2.66 -12.31 -2.89
C THR A 54 2.82 -10.89 -3.47
N ALA A 55 3.81 -10.12 -3.01
CA ALA A 55 4.12 -8.80 -3.53
C ALA A 55 4.48 -8.86 -5.02
N LYS A 56 5.31 -9.83 -5.43
CA LYS A 56 5.65 -10.04 -6.85
C LYS A 56 4.41 -10.32 -7.70
N MET A 57 3.51 -11.18 -7.22
CA MET A 57 2.25 -11.46 -7.92
C MET A 57 1.38 -10.20 -8.11
N ILE A 58 1.32 -9.33 -7.09
CA ILE A 58 0.59 -8.06 -7.18
C ILE A 58 1.24 -7.11 -8.19
N TYR A 59 2.57 -7.01 -8.15
CA TYR A 59 3.33 -6.19 -9.09
C TYR A 59 3.06 -6.62 -10.54
N ASP A 60 3.21 -7.92 -10.82
CA ASP A 60 3.04 -8.46 -12.17
C ASP A 60 1.60 -8.27 -12.69
N LYS A 61 0.60 -8.43 -11.81
CA LYS A 61 -0.81 -8.40 -12.21
C LYS A 61 -1.41 -6.99 -12.30
N TYR A 62 -0.94 -6.05 -11.49
CA TYR A 62 -1.61 -4.76 -11.33
C TYR A 62 -0.71 -3.55 -11.56
N MET A 63 0.62 -3.71 -11.61
CA MET A 63 1.55 -2.58 -11.73
C MET A 63 2.31 -2.54 -13.06
N LEU A 64 2.51 -3.69 -13.73
CA LEU A 64 3.10 -3.71 -15.08
C LEU A 64 2.28 -2.94 -16.12
N GLU A 65 0.96 -2.89 -15.96
CA GLU A 65 0.08 -2.09 -16.82
C GLU A 65 0.21 -0.59 -16.53
N LEU A 66 0.38 -0.21 -15.25
CA LEU A 66 0.52 1.19 -14.81
C LEU A 66 1.85 1.83 -15.24
N ILE A 67 2.93 1.05 -15.38
CA ILE A 67 4.25 1.57 -15.78
C ILE A 67 4.36 1.76 -17.30
N ARG A 68 3.49 1.13 -18.10
CA ARG A 68 3.50 1.24 -19.57
C ARG A 68 2.77 2.47 -20.11
N GLU A 69 2.07 3.21 -19.25
CA GLU A 69 1.33 4.44 -19.59
C GLU A 69 2.14 5.74 -19.38
N ASP A 70 3.41 5.65 -18.97
CA ASP A 70 4.37 6.77 -18.95
C ASP A 70 5.46 6.55 -20.03
#